data_AF-A0A955N0J2-F1
#
_entry.id   AF-A0A955N0J2-F1
#
_cell.length_a   1.000
_cell.length_b   1.000
_cell.length_c   1.000
_cell.angle_alpha   90.00
_cell.angle_beta   90.00
_cell.angle_gamma   90.00
#
_symmetry.space_group_name_H-M   'P 1'
#
loop_
_entity.id
_entity.type
_entity.pdbx_description
1 polymer ?
#
loop_
_entity_poly.entity_id
_entity_poly.type
_entity_poly.pdbx_seq_one_letter_code
_entity_poly.pdbx_strand_id
1 'polypeptide(L)'
;HATDRSMSRNFNEEGDFWGVQNGPRAIGLYKPPALHYQKSAKAVLIWTRRDLIDETWAGDRKVEELPAEVEPGETVVVRIGKAYVGVRPLTFTDLGRNARIRLVEKAGDLVLELPNYQGPKKAFWELEWPGGFFKGHPQCGFYSEVSSVSDYPSGKEFAVKISEGTLTEKTDPPITYSGKESRLWSVDYTRDGQTVGIEVDLMTWTLLRRWTEEGDLGWPMLESPFMRQSASGEIQVGGATLTCGKHPAWLYADSDLEFYAVGYHGETAPLSLNLPNGTIRVEAMSAGTLVWNRGKVEIESIDPGVQWKMIQ
;
A
#
# COMPACT_ATOMS: atom_id res chain seq x y z
N HIS A 1 -17.86 -23.03 12.49
CA HIS A 1 -18.23 -22.55 11.14
C HIS A 1 -17.66 -23.49 10.11
N ALA A 2 -18.51 -24.22 9.39
CA ALA A 2 -18.06 -25.05 8.28
C ALA A 2 -17.55 -24.12 7.17
N THR A 3 -16.32 -24.34 6.74
CA THR A 3 -15.70 -23.62 5.63
C THR A 3 -16.54 -23.87 4.39
N ASP A 4 -17.20 -22.83 3.90
CA ASP A 4 -17.94 -22.88 2.64
C ASP A 4 -16.95 -23.14 1.51
N ARG A 5 -16.99 -24.35 0.94
CA ARG A 5 -16.15 -24.76 -0.20
C ARG A 5 -16.78 -24.38 -1.54
N SER A 6 -17.96 -23.74 -1.53
CA SER A 6 -18.54 -23.21 -2.76
C SER A 6 -17.82 -21.90 -3.12
N MET A 7 -17.24 -21.83 -4.31
CA MET A 7 -16.65 -20.59 -4.84
C MET A 7 -17.69 -19.47 -5.06
N SER A 8 -18.95 -19.62 -4.60
CA SER A 8 -19.99 -18.61 -4.75
C SER A 8 -19.84 -17.41 -3.82
N ARG A 9 -19.05 -17.51 -2.73
CA ARG A 9 -18.73 -16.40 -1.83
C ARG A 9 -17.28 -15.91 -1.94
N ASN A 10 -16.42 -16.65 -2.64
CA ASN A 10 -15.02 -16.28 -2.81
C ASN A 10 -14.87 -15.34 -4.01
N PHE A 11 -14.68 -14.06 -3.75
CA PHE A 11 -13.92 -13.23 -4.66
C PHE A 11 -12.46 -13.61 -4.45
N ASN A 12 -11.91 -14.46 -5.31
CA ASN A 12 -10.48 -14.69 -5.28
C ASN A 12 -9.80 -13.36 -5.62
N GLU A 13 -8.96 -12.86 -4.71
CA GLU A 13 -7.99 -11.83 -5.05
C GLU A 13 -6.97 -12.48 -5.98
N GLU A 14 -6.91 -12.00 -7.22
CA GLU A 14 -6.08 -12.59 -8.28
C GLU A 14 -5.12 -11.56 -8.88
N GLY A 15 -5.12 -10.31 -8.42
CA GLY A 15 -4.32 -9.22 -8.98
C GLY A 15 -3.18 -8.73 -8.09
N ASP A 16 -2.55 -7.64 -8.53
CA ASP A 16 -1.52 -6.93 -7.80
C ASP A 16 -2.08 -5.62 -7.26
N PHE A 17 -1.75 -5.26 -6.01
CA PHE A 17 -2.24 -4.06 -5.34
C PHE A 17 -1.10 -3.20 -4.80
N TRP A 18 -1.18 -1.90 -5.03
CA TRP A 18 -0.35 -0.91 -4.37
C TRP A 18 -1.22 0.09 -3.62
N GLY A 19 -0.94 0.28 -2.33
CA GLY A 19 -1.65 1.25 -1.50
C GLY A 19 -0.72 2.26 -0.85
N VAL A 20 -1.30 3.38 -0.44
CA VAL A 20 -0.71 4.38 0.47
C VAL A 20 -1.80 4.87 1.41
N GLN A 21 -1.45 5.19 2.65
CA GLN A 21 -2.38 5.69 3.66
C GLN A 21 -1.73 6.83 4.45
N ASN A 22 -2.52 7.86 4.76
CA ASN A 22 -2.20 8.89 5.71
C ASN A 22 -3.42 9.13 6.63
N GLY A 23 -3.31 8.70 7.89
CA GLY A 23 -4.43 8.75 8.85
C GLY A 23 -5.69 8.04 8.29
N PRO A 24 -6.85 8.74 8.20
CA PRO A 24 -8.09 8.16 7.69
C PRO A 24 -8.15 8.02 6.16
N ARG A 25 -7.17 8.56 5.43
CA ARG A 25 -7.19 8.69 3.97
C ARG A 25 -6.28 7.65 3.33
N ALA A 26 -6.71 7.05 2.24
CA ALA A 26 -5.93 6.06 1.50
C ALA A 26 -6.15 6.17 -0.01
N ILE A 27 -5.13 5.79 -0.78
CA ILE A 27 -5.26 5.53 -2.21
C ILE A 27 -4.86 4.08 -2.45
N GLY A 28 -5.69 3.37 -3.22
CA GLY A 28 -5.45 2.00 -3.67
C GLY A 28 -5.42 1.92 -5.18
N LEU A 29 -4.35 1.37 -5.73
CA LEU A 29 -4.17 1.10 -7.16
C LEU A 29 -4.15 -0.42 -7.36
N TYR A 30 -4.90 -0.88 -8.35
CA TYR A 30 -5.10 -2.28 -8.63
C TYR A 30 -4.77 -2.59 -10.09
N LYS A 31 -4.08 -3.70 -10.28
CA LYS A 31 -3.84 -4.30 -11.59
C LYS A 31 -4.48 -5.69 -11.59
N PRO A 32 -5.34 -6.01 -12.57
CA PRO A 32 -5.83 -7.37 -12.74
C PRO A 32 -4.68 -8.32 -13.15
N PRO A 33 -4.80 -9.62 -12.86
CA PRO A 33 -3.89 -10.62 -13.40
C PRO A 33 -3.89 -10.61 -14.93
N ALA A 34 -3.04 -11.46 -15.51
CA ALA A 34 -3.12 -11.91 -16.89
C ALA A 34 -4.58 -12.14 -17.34
N LEU A 35 -5.10 -11.21 -18.16
CA LEU A 35 -6.47 -11.20 -18.62
C LEU A 35 -6.57 -12.07 -19.88
N HIS A 36 -6.62 -13.38 -19.68
CA HIS A 36 -6.90 -14.36 -20.73
C HIS A 36 -8.36 -14.24 -21.22
N TYR A 37 -9.02 -15.35 -21.56
CA TYR A 37 -10.39 -15.31 -22.04
C TYR A 37 -11.42 -14.97 -20.95
N GLN A 38 -11.67 -13.68 -20.77
CA GLN A 38 -12.57 -13.17 -19.74
C GLN A 38 -13.86 -12.60 -20.35
N LYS A 39 -14.95 -12.65 -19.58
CA LYS A 39 -16.22 -11.94 -19.87
C LYS A 39 -16.33 -10.61 -19.10
N SER A 40 -15.50 -10.43 -18.07
CA SER A 40 -15.42 -9.21 -17.29
C SER A 40 -14.06 -9.06 -16.64
N ALA A 41 -13.60 -7.83 -16.44
CA ALA A 41 -12.45 -7.48 -15.64
C ALA A 41 -12.82 -6.24 -14.80
N LYS A 42 -12.66 -6.32 -13.48
CA LYS A 42 -13.05 -5.25 -12.54
C LYS A 42 -12.28 -5.36 -11.24
N ALA A 43 -11.97 -4.22 -10.63
CA ALA A 43 -11.74 -4.18 -9.19
C ALA A 43 -13.09 -4.12 -8.47
N VAL A 44 -13.16 -4.69 -7.27
CA VAL A 44 -14.36 -4.65 -6.44
C VAL A 44 -14.00 -4.24 -5.03
N LEU A 45 -14.80 -3.35 -4.45
CA LEU A 45 -14.76 -3.06 -3.02
C LEU A 45 -16.01 -3.69 -2.40
N ILE A 46 -15.81 -4.43 -1.31
CA ILE A 46 -16.84 -5.29 -0.73
C ILE A 46 -17.06 -4.88 0.72
N TRP A 47 -18.30 -4.51 1.03
CA TRP A 47 -18.78 -4.42 2.40
C TRP A 47 -19.59 -5.68 2.68
N THR A 48 -19.02 -6.56 3.50
CA THR A 48 -19.65 -7.82 3.87
C THR A 48 -20.92 -7.57 4.68
N ARG A 49 -21.95 -8.39 4.48
CA ARG A 49 -23.24 -8.29 5.19
C ARG A 49 -23.97 -6.97 4.93
N ARG A 50 -24.61 -6.87 3.76
CA ARG A 50 -25.44 -5.72 3.37
C ARG A 50 -26.54 -5.43 4.39
N ASP A 51 -27.04 -6.43 5.09
CA ASP A 51 -28.04 -6.28 6.16
C ASP A 51 -27.55 -5.46 7.37
N LEU A 52 -26.23 -5.23 7.50
CA LEU A 52 -25.64 -4.39 8.54
C LEU A 52 -25.33 -2.96 8.07
N ILE A 53 -25.61 -2.62 6.82
CA ILE A 53 -25.35 -1.30 6.25
C ILE A 53 -26.54 -0.39 6.54
N ASP A 54 -26.27 0.72 7.24
CA ASP A 54 -27.32 1.65 7.68
C ASP A 54 -27.77 2.59 6.56
N GLU A 55 -26.83 3.04 5.73
CA GLU A 55 -27.11 3.90 4.57
C GLU A 55 -25.99 3.82 3.53
N THR A 56 -26.38 4.05 2.28
CA THR A 56 -25.48 4.15 1.13
C THR A 56 -25.82 5.40 0.33
N TRP A 57 -24.80 6.15 -0.08
CA TRP A 57 -24.90 7.35 -0.91
C TRP A 57 -23.95 7.22 -2.10
N ALA A 58 -24.34 7.81 -3.24
CA ALA A 58 -23.49 8.05 -4.40
C ALA A 58 -23.62 9.53 -4.77
N GLY A 59 -22.55 10.30 -4.54
CA GLY A 59 -22.60 11.76 -4.61
C GLY A 59 -23.62 12.31 -3.60
N ASP A 60 -24.60 13.06 -4.10
CA ASP A 60 -25.69 13.65 -3.30
C ASP A 60 -26.95 12.79 -3.25
N ARG A 61 -26.96 11.64 -3.94
CA ARG A 61 -28.10 10.74 -4.06
C ARG A 61 -28.00 9.59 -3.07
N LYS A 62 -29.08 9.40 -2.30
CA LYS A 62 -29.23 8.21 -1.46
C LYS A 62 -29.53 7.00 -2.33
N VAL A 63 -28.86 5.88 -2.08
CA VAL A 63 -29.06 4.63 -2.81
C VAL A 63 -30.01 3.75 -2.02
N GLU A 64 -31.25 3.67 -2.47
CA GLU A 64 -32.30 2.85 -1.83
C GLU A 64 -32.44 1.47 -2.48
N GLU A 65 -32.14 1.35 -3.77
CA GLU A 65 -32.29 0.13 -4.55
C GLU A 65 -30.97 -0.25 -5.26
N LEU A 66 -30.77 -1.55 -5.46
CA LEU A 66 -29.63 -2.11 -6.20
C LEU A 66 -30.12 -2.99 -7.37
N PRO A 67 -29.40 -3.02 -8.51
CA PRO A 67 -28.14 -2.31 -8.76
C PRO A 67 -28.34 -0.80 -8.95
N ALA A 68 -27.35 -0.01 -8.54
CA ALA A 68 -27.34 1.44 -8.73
C ALA A 68 -26.07 1.86 -9.48
N GLU A 69 -26.21 2.71 -10.49
CA GLU A 69 -25.07 3.28 -11.20
C GLU A 69 -24.40 4.37 -10.35
N VAL A 70 -23.10 4.56 -10.56
CA VAL A 70 -22.28 5.61 -9.96
C VAL A 70 -21.59 6.35 -11.10
N GLU A 71 -21.77 7.66 -11.16
CA GLU A 71 -21.17 8.46 -12.23
C GLU A 71 -19.67 8.69 -11.95
N PRO A 72 -18.83 8.83 -13.00
CA PRO A 72 -17.42 9.15 -12.83
C PRO A 72 -17.22 10.39 -11.95
N GLY A 73 -16.33 10.27 -10.95
CA GLY A 73 -16.03 11.35 -10.02
C GLY A 73 -16.95 11.43 -8.79
N GLU A 74 -18.09 10.73 -8.78
CA GLU A 74 -18.93 10.62 -7.57
C GLU A 74 -18.20 9.89 -6.44
N THR A 75 -18.43 10.34 -5.22
CA THR A 75 -17.98 9.63 -4.02
C THR A 75 -19.11 8.74 -3.51
N VAL A 76 -18.84 7.45 -3.36
CA VAL A 76 -19.73 6.49 -2.71
C VAL A 76 -19.47 6.52 -1.22
N VAL A 77 -20.49 6.72 -0.40
CA VAL A 77 -20.37 6.64 1.07
C VAL A 77 -21.24 5.51 1.58
N VAL A 78 -20.65 4.63 2.37
CA VAL A 78 -21.33 3.55 3.08
C VAL A 78 -21.21 3.78 4.58
N ARG A 79 -22.34 3.77 5.28
CA ARG A 79 -22.35 3.79 6.75
C ARG A 79 -22.48 2.39 7.30
N ILE A 80 -21.61 2.07 8.24
CA ILE A 80 -21.66 0.82 9.01
C ILE A 80 -21.50 1.15 10.48
N GLY A 81 -22.61 1.09 11.22
CA GLY A 81 -22.68 1.43 12.64
C GLY A 81 -22.30 2.89 12.89
N LYS A 82 -21.11 3.07 13.46
CA LYS A 82 -20.56 4.39 13.86
C LYS A 82 -19.51 4.93 12.89
N ALA A 83 -19.27 4.25 11.77
CA ALA A 83 -18.28 4.68 10.79
C ALA A 83 -18.92 5.00 9.44
N TYR A 84 -18.41 6.04 8.81
CA TYR A 84 -18.57 6.30 7.38
C TYR A 84 -17.32 5.82 6.64
N VAL A 85 -17.52 5.11 5.53
CA VAL A 85 -16.48 4.75 4.56
C VAL A 85 -16.82 5.40 3.24
N GLY A 86 -16.05 6.40 2.84
CA GLY A 86 -16.16 7.09 1.57
C GLY A 86 -15.16 6.56 0.57
N VAL A 87 -15.59 6.28 -0.65
CA VAL A 87 -14.77 5.77 -1.74
C VAL A 87 -15.04 6.61 -2.98
N ARG A 88 -13.99 7.22 -3.53
CA ARG A 88 -14.05 7.94 -4.80
C ARG A 88 -13.27 7.14 -5.85
N PRO A 89 -13.95 6.53 -6.84
CA PRO A 89 -13.28 5.82 -7.92
C PRO A 89 -12.33 6.75 -8.68
N LEU A 90 -11.14 6.24 -9.02
CA LEU A 90 -10.19 6.90 -9.90
C LEU A 90 -10.56 6.66 -11.36
N THR A 91 -9.88 7.38 -12.26
CA THR A 91 -9.94 7.09 -13.69
C THR A 91 -9.43 5.66 -13.95
N PHE A 92 -10.21 4.87 -14.68
CA PHE A 92 -9.87 3.51 -15.07
C PHE A 92 -9.77 3.36 -16.59
N THR A 93 -8.98 2.40 -17.05
CA THR A 93 -8.88 2.09 -18.48
C THR A 93 -10.12 1.33 -18.94
N ASP A 94 -10.92 1.89 -19.84
CA ASP A 94 -11.99 1.16 -20.54
C ASP A 94 -11.36 0.25 -21.62
N LEU A 95 -11.40 -1.07 -21.36
CA LEU A 95 -10.94 -2.11 -22.29
C LEU A 95 -12.03 -2.52 -23.29
N GLY A 96 -13.16 -1.82 -23.27
CA GLY A 96 -14.22 -1.85 -24.27
C GLY A 96 -15.61 -1.97 -23.65
N ARG A 97 -16.57 -1.36 -24.36
CA ARG A 97 -18.03 -1.41 -24.12
C ARG A 97 -18.55 -0.50 -23.00
N ASN A 98 -17.78 0.51 -22.57
CA ASN A 98 -18.22 1.54 -21.62
C ASN A 98 -18.87 0.93 -20.37
N ALA A 99 -18.17 -0.02 -19.74
CA ALA A 99 -18.67 -0.63 -18.52
C ALA A 99 -18.82 0.46 -17.44
N ARG A 100 -19.97 0.49 -16.76
CA ARG A 100 -20.31 1.53 -15.79
C ARG A 100 -19.91 1.11 -14.38
N ILE A 101 -19.46 2.06 -13.56
CA ILE A 101 -19.31 1.86 -12.12
C ILE A 101 -20.69 1.60 -11.52
N ARG A 102 -20.82 0.57 -10.67
CA ARG A 102 -22.11 0.20 -10.07
C ARG A 102 -21.95 -0.31 -8.65
N LEU A 103 -22.94 0.01 -7.84
CA LEU A 103 -23.24 -0.72 -6.61
C LEU A 103 -24.18 -1.88 -6.94
N VAL A 104 -23.86 -3.07 -6.45
CA VAL A 104 -24.67 -4.27 -6.61
C VAL A 104 -24.72 -5.04 -5.30
N GLU A 105 -25.78 -5.84 -5.10
CA GLU A 105 -25.77 -6.86 -4.07
C GLU A 105 -25.30 -8.18 -4.66
N LYS A 106 -24.37 -8.86 -3.98
CA LYS A 106 -23.90 -10.17 -4.39
C LYS A 106 -23.74 -11.06 -3.17
N ALA A 107 -24.48 -12.17 -3.14
CA ALA A 107 -24.44 -13.14 -2.03
C ALA A 107 -24.64 -12.53 -0.63
N GLY A 108 -25.46 -11.48 -0.52
CA GLY A 108 -25.74 -10.77 0.73
C GLY A 108 -24.71 -9.71 1.10
N ASP A 109 -23.73 -9.41 0.23
CA ASP A 109 -22.74 -8.34 0.43
C ASP A 109 -23.02 -7.15 -0.50
N LEU A 110 -22.68 -5.94 -0.06
CA LEU A 110 -22.70 -4.74 -0.92
C LEU A 110 -21.36 -4.66 -1.66
N VAL A 111 -21.42 -4.52 -2.97
CA VAL A 111 -20.23 -4.52 -3.83
C VAL A 111 -20.23 -3.27 -4.70
N LEU A 112 -19.16 -2.48 -4.63
CA LEU A 112 -18.87 -1.44 -5.60
C LEU A 112 -17.95 -2.02 -6.69
N GLU A 113 -18.46 -2.11 -7.91
CA GLU A 113 -17.73 -2.63 -9.07
C GLU A 113 -17.11 -1.49 -9.87
N LEU A 114 -15.78 -1.56 -10.07
CA LEU A 114 -14.99 -0.64 -10.90
C LEU A 114 -14.52 -1.39 -12.17
N PRO A 115 -15.31 -1.41 -13.25
CA PRO A 115 -15.03 -2.30 -14.38
C PRO A 115 -14.06 -1.71 -15.39
N ASN A 116 -13.02 -2.46 -15.73
CA ASN A 116 -12.24 -2.24 -16.95
C ASN A 116 -12.91 -2.87 -18.17
N TYR A 117 -13.67 -3.96 -18.01
CA TYR A 117 -14.36 -4.64 -19.11
C TYR A 117 -15.63 -5.36 -18.67
N GLN A 118 -16.67 -5.32 -19.51
CA GLN A 118 -17.82 -6.22 -19.41
C GLN A 118 -18.37 -6.54 -20.81
N GLY A 119 -18.44 -7.81 -21.17
CA GLY A 119 -18.93 -8.22 -22.49
C GLY A 119 -18.81 -9.71 -22.81
N PRO A 120 -18.96 -10.08 -24.10
CA PRO A 120 -18.63 -11.38 -24.64
C PRO A 120 -17.20 -11.78 -24.31
N LYS A 121 -16.96 -13.07 -24.35
CA LYS A 121 -15.63 -13.64 -24.06
C LYS A 121 -14.60 -13.08 -25.05
N LYS A 122 -13.59 -12.37 -24.56
CA LYS A 122 -12.44 -11.84 -25.33
C LYS A 122 -11.14 -12.17 -24.59
N ALA A 123 -10.06 -12.39 -25.33
CA ALA A 123 -8.70 -12.44 -24.78
C ALA A 123 -8.03 -11.07 -24.91
N PHE A 124 -7.28 -10.65 -23.88
CA PHE A 124 -6.56 -9.38 -23.85
C PHE A 124 -5.05 -9.60 -23.99
N TRP A 125 -4.65 -10.29 -25.06
CA TRP A 125 -3.24 -10.57 -25.36
C TRP A 125 -2.41 -9.29 -25.57
N GLU A 126 -3.07 -8.17 -25.86
CA GLU A 126 -2.47 -6.83 -25.93
C GLU A 126 -2.13 -6.23 -24.55
N LEU A 127 -2.55 -6.84 -23.43
CA LEU A 127 -2.32 -6.36 -22.06
C LEU A 127 -1.23 -7.15 -21.32
N GLU A 128 -0.50 -8.03 -22.00
CA GLU A 128 0.57 -8.84 -21.44
C GLU A 128 1.87 -8.68 -22.23
N TRP A 129 2.98 -8.49 -21.53
CA TRP A 129 4.33 -8.61 -22.08
C TRP A 129 4.71 -10.11 -22.17
N PRO A 130 5.31 -10.62 -23.27
CA PRO A 130 5.93 -9.92 -24.40
C PRO A 130 5.04 -9.67 -25.64
N GLY A 131 3.75 -9.37 -25.46
CA GLY A 131 2.86 -9.01 -26.55
C GLY A 131 3.31 -7.75 -27.31
N GLY A 132 3.40 -7.83 -28.63
CA GLY A 132 3.91 -6.73 -29.49
C GLY A 132 3.07 -5.45 -29.51
N PHE A 133 1.92 -5.43 -28.82
CA PHE A 133 1.07 -4.24 -28.65
C PHE A 133 0.86 -3.86 -27.19
N PHE A 134 1.67 -4.41 -26.27
CA PHE A 134 1.60 -4.07 -24.85
C PHE A 134 1.92 -2.60 -24.61
N LYS A 135 1.02 -1.89 -23.92
CA LYS A 135 1.12 -0.44 -23.63
C LYS A 135 1.01 -0.11 -22.14
N GLY A 136 1.34 -1.10 -21.31
CA GLY A 136 1.19 -1.05 -19.86
C GLY A 136 -0.13 -1.64 -19.39
N HIS A 137 -0.17 -1.92 -18.09
CA HIS A 137 -1.33 -2.46 -17.40
C HIS A 137 -2.49 -1.45 -17.35
N PRO A 138 -3.74 -1.93 -17.34
CA PRO A 138 -4.90 -1.06 -17.26
C PRO A 138 -4.94 -0.35 -15.89
N GLN A 139 -5.34 0.92 -15.91
CA GLN A 139 -5.56 1.69 -14.70
C GLN A 139 -6.85 1.21 -14.02
N CYS A 140 -6.78 0.99 -12.71
CA CYS A 140 -7.95 0.75 -11.87
C CYS A 140 -7.57 1.13 -10.43
N GLY A 141 -8.38 1.91 -9.74
CA GLY A 141 -8.04 2.34 -8.38
C GLY A 141 -9.11 3.21 -7.76
N PHE A 142 -8.87 3.59 -6.51
CA PHE A 142 -9.79 4.40 -5.72
C PHE A 142 -9.03 5.24 -4.69
N TYR A 143 -9.60 6.41 -4.37
CA TYR A 143 -9.36 7.08 -3.10
C TYR A 143 -10.39 6.60 -2.07
N SER A 144 -9.98 6.43 -0.81
CA SER A 144 -10.86 6.08 0.30
C SER A 144 -10.61 6.96 1.51
N GLU A 145 -11.66 7.25 2.27
CA GLU A 145 -11.58 7.96 3.55
C GLU A 145 -12.55 7.35 4.56
N VAL A 146 -12.12 7.23 5.82
CA VAL A 146 -12.95 6.74 6.92
C VAL A 146 -13.14 7.83 7.97
N SER A 147 -14.37 7.99 8.47
CA SER A 147 -14.66 8.95 9.55
C SER A 147 -15.71 8.40 10.52
N SER A 148 -15.79 9.00 11.71
CA SER A 148 -16.86 8.74 12.66
C SER A 148 -18.15 9.41 12.20
N VAL A 149 -19.29 8.74 12.43
CA VAL A 149 -20.63 9.32 12.20
C VAL A 149 -20.88 10.56 13.08
N SER A 150 -20.12 10.74 14.16
CA SER A 150 -20.20 11.98 14.97
C SER A 150 -19.67 13.22 14.24
N ASP A 151 -18.82 13.03 13.24
CA ASP A 151 -18.07 14.12 12.61
C ASP A 151 -18.88 14.74 11.45
N TYR A 152 -19.87 14.01 10.93
CA TYR A 152 -20.70 14.43 9.80
C TYR A 152 -22.19 14.14 10.06
N PRO A 153 -23.10 15.09 9.79
CA PRO A 153 -24.53 14.89 10.00
C PRO A 153 -25.16 13.77 9.15
N SER A 154 -24.56 13.44 8.00
CA SER A 154 -25.02 12.37 7.11
C SER A 154 -23.89 11.89 6.19
N GLY A 155 -24.11 10.73 5.55
CA GLY A 155 -23.18 10.23 4.53
C GLY A 155 -23.06 11.16 3.31
N LYS A 156 -24.11 11.91 2.97
CA LYS A 156 -24.07 12.95 1.93
C LYS A 156 -23.08 14.06 2.27
N GLU A 157 -23.12 14.59 3.49
CA GLU A 157 -22.20 15.66 3.92
C GLU A 157 -20.75 15.17 3.93
N PHE A 158 -20.52 13.90 4.28
CA PHE A 158 -19.20 13.31 4.16
C PHE A 158 -18.74 13.17 2.70
N ALA A 159 -19.64 12.78 1.78
CA ALA A 159 -19.34 12.71 0.34
C ALA A 159 -18.99 14.09 -0.24
N VAL A 160 -19.71 15.13 0.18
CA VAL A 160 -19.40 16.53 -0.16
C VAL A 160 -18.02 16.90 0.38
N LYS A 161 -17.72 16.58 1.64
CA LYS A 161 -16.42 16.88 2.24
C LYS A 161 -15.25 16.21 1.53
N ILE A 162 -15.41 14.99 1.01
CA ILE A 162 -14.40 14.32 0.17
C ILE A 162 -14.28 15.03 -1.18
N SER A 163 -15.38 15.51 -1.73
CA SER A 163 -15.41 16.18 -3.05
C SER A 163 -14.82 17.60 -3.01
N GLU A 164 -14.74 18.24 -1.84
CA GLU A 164 -14.01 19.51 -1.62
C GLU A 164 -12.49 19.36 -1.77
N GLY A 165 -11.95 18.14 -1.62
CA GLY A 165 -10.54 17.88 -1.83
C GLY A 165 -10.15 17.90 -3.30
N THR A 166 -8.89 18.26 -3.56
CA THR A 166 -8.32 18.20 -4.90
C THR A 166 -7.75 16.81 -5.12
N LEU A 167 -8.38 16.04 -6.02
CA LEU A 167 -7.87 14.78 -6.54
C LEU A 167 -7.17 15.07 -7.88
N THR A 168 -5.86 14.84 -7.93
CA THR A 168 -5.06 15.00 -9.14
C THR A 168 -4.69 13.62 -9.67
N GLU A 169 -4.98 13.38 -10.95
CA GLU A 169 -4.56 12.18 -11.66
C GLU A 169 -3.76 12.59 -12.89
N LYS A 170 -2.53 12.09 -13.00
CA LYS A 170 -1.67 12.29 -14.17
C LYS A 170 -1.18 10.95 -14.69
N THR A 171 -1.39 10.71 -15.98
CA THR A 171 -0.95 9.48 -16.64
C THR A 171 -0.24 9.81 -17.93
N ASP A 172 0.92 9.21 -18.12
CA ASP A 172 1.65 9.32 -19.39
C ASP A 172 0.87 8.62 -20.52
N PRO A 173 0.95 9.15 -21.75
CA PRO A 173 0.25 8.57 -22.89
C PRO A 173 0.70 7.13 -23.16
N PRO A 174 -0.18 6.27 -23.70
CA PRO A 174 0.16 4.88 -23.97
C PRO A 174 1.19 4.78 -25.11
N ILE A 175 2.26 4.03 -24.87
CA ILE A 175 3.35 3.75 -25.82
C ILE A 175 3.61 2.25 -25.88
N THR A 176 3.98 1.72 -27.05
CA THR A 176 4.29 0.29 -27.17
C THR A 176 5.58 -0.04 -26.44
N TYR A 177 5.54 -1.01 -25.53
CA TYR A 177 6.66 -1.41 -24.70
C TYR A 177 7.66 -2.25 -25.49
N SER A 178 8.94 -1.86 -25.47
CA SER A 178 10.07 -2.62 -26.03
C SER A 178 10.96 -3.24 -24.96
N GLY A 179 10.57 -3.14 -23.68
CA GLY A 179 11.30 -3.67 -22.53
C GLY A 179 12.09 -2.63 -21.74
N LYS A 180 12.02 -1.34 -22.08
CA LYS A 180 12.86 -0.29 -21.45
C LYS A 180 12.09 0.97 -21.05
N GLU A 181 10.93 1.19 -21.63
CA GLU A 181 10.12 2.38 -21.40
C GLU A 181 9.42 2.30 -20.03
N SER A 182 9.02 3.46 -19.51
CA SER A 182 8.11 3.55 -18.36
C SER A 182 6.88 4.34 -18.79
N ARG A 183 5.78 4.13 -18.06
CA ARG A 183 4.55 4.88 -18.24
C ARG A 183 4.01 5.25 -16.87
N LEU A 184 4.26 6.48 -16.44
CA LEU A 184 3.88 6.95 -15.11
C LEU A 184 2.36 7.02 -14.95
N TRP A 185 1.87 6.55 -13.81
CA TRP A 185 0.58 6.95 -13.25
C TRP A 185 0.81 7.52 -11.85
N SER A 186 0.53 8.81 -11.71
CA SER A 186 0.66 9.59 -10.48
C SER A 186 -0.73 10.01 -10.01
N VAL A 187 -1.03 9.74 -8.74
CA VAL A 187 -2.31 10.08 -8.11
C VAL A 187 -2.04 10.71 -6.76
N ASP A 188 -2.67 11.86 -6.51
CA ASP A 188 -2.70 12.45 -5.17
C ASP A 188 -4.06 13.03 -4.83
N TYR A 189 -4.33 13.05 -3.53
CA TYR A 189 -5.46 13.73 -2.96
C TYR A 189 -5.00 14.70 -1.87
N THR A 190 -5.43 15.94 -1.97
CA THR A 190 -5.10 17.01 -1.00
C THR A 190 -6.36 17.69 -0.49
N ARG A 191 -6.50 17.75 0.84
CA ARG A 191 -7.57 18.52 1.52
C ARG A 191 -7.10 18.95 2.91
N ASP A 192 -7.42 20.17 3.31
CA ASP A 192 -7.12 20.72 4.64
C ASP A 192 -5.61 20.69 4.99
N GLY A 193 -4.75 20.93 4.01
CA GLY A 193 -3.28 20.93 4.18
C GLY A 193 -2.64 19.53 4.33
N GLN A 194 -3.44 18.47 4.28
CA GLN A 194 -2.98 17.08 4.28
C GLN A 194 -3.03 16.50 2.88
N THR A 195 -2.00 15.74 2.53
CA THR A 195 -1.84 15.11 1.22
C THR A 195 -1.58 13.61 1.40
N VAL A 196 -2.07 12.83 0.45
CA VAL A 196 -1.68 11.43 0.28
C VAL A 196 -1.49 11.18 -1.21
N GLY A 197 -0.37 10.58 -1.60
CA GLY A 197 -0.10 10.32 -3.00
C GLY A 197 0.77 9.09 -3.28
N ILE A 198 0.64 8.58 -4.50
CA ILE A 198 1.28 7.36 -4.97
C ILE A 198 1.60 7.45 -6.47
N GLU A 199 2.74 6.87 -6.84
CA GLU A 199 3.19 6.74 -8.23
C GLU A 199 3.56 5.29 -8.55
N VAL A 200 3.10 4.82 -9.71
CA VAL A 200 3.44 3.50 -10.26
C VAL A 200 3.85 3.62 -11.71
N ASP A 201 4.76 2.74 -12.13
CA ASP A 201 5.02 2.49 -13.55
C ASP A 201 4.01 1.47 -14.08
N LEU A 202 3.14 1.88 -15.00
CA LEU A 202 2.17 0.99 -15.63
C LEU A 202 2.81 -0.06 -16.54
N MET A 203 4.05 0.11 -17.01
CA MET A 203 4.72 -0.90 -17.84
C MET A 203 5.10 -2.14 -17.04
N THR A 204 5.76 -1.93 -15.91
CA THR A 204 6.28 -3.01 -15.07
C THR A 204 5.43 -3.29 -13.82
N TRP A 205 4.42 -2.45 -13.56
CA TRP A 205 3.66 -2.42 -12.30
C TRP A 205 4.53 -2.19 -11.06
N THR A 206 5.61 -1.44 -11.21
CA THR A 206 6.53 -1.13 -10.10
C THR A 206 6.04 0.11 -9.35
N LEU A 207 6.01 0.03 -8.02
CA LEU A 207 5.83 1.19 -7.17
C LEU A 207 7.06 2.11 -7.27
N LEU A 208 6.84 3.36 -7.66
CA LEU A 208 7.90 4.36 -7.82
C LEU A 208 8.02 5.26 -6.59
N ARG A 209 6.88 5.72 -6.05
CA ARG A 209 6.85 6.71 -4.96
C ARG A 209 5.56 6.60 -4.16
N ARG A 210 5.65 6.97 -2.89
CA ARG A 210 4.51 7.28 -2.01
C ARG A 210 4.86 8.56 -1.25
N TRP A 211 3.89 9.38 -0.90
CA TRP A 211 4.15 10.60 -0.13
C TRP A 211 2.94 11.07 0.67
N THR A 212 3.22 11.91 1.65
CA THR A 212 2.24 12.73 2.39
C THR A 212 2.64 14.21 2.31
N GLU A 213 1.94 15.07 3.04
CA GLU A 213 2.36 16.45 3.28
C GLU A 213 3.75 16.57 3.91
N GLU A 214 4.24 15.54 4.59
CA GLU A 214 5.57 15.52 5.22
C GLU A 214 6.70 15.15 4.23
N GLY A 215 6.35 14.75 3.01
CA GLY A 215 7.29 14.34 1.96
C GLY A 215 7.18 12.86 1.63
N ASP A 216 8.27 12.31 1.10
CA ASP A 216 8.29 10.93 0.57
C ASP A 216 8.16 9.91 1.70
N LEU A 217 7.15 9.04 1.56
CA LEU A 217 7.04 7.82 2.34
C LEU A 217 8.01 6.80 1.75
N GLY A 218 9.12 6.58 2.44
CA GLY A 218 10.00 5.45 2.16
C GLY A 218 9.27 4.11 2.37
N TRP A 219 9.98 3.02 2.12
CA TRP A 219 9.54 1.71 2.62
C TRP A 219 9.37 1.80 4.14
N PRO A 220 8.32 1.21 4.74
CA PRO A 220 8.12 1.29 6.19
C PRO A 220 9.40 0.79 6.87
N MET A 221 10.16 1.72 7.42
CA MET A 221 11.33 1.40 8.23
C MET A 221 10.83 1.06 9.62
N LEU A 222 11.47 0.08 10.26
CA LEU A 222 11.33 -0.09 11.71
C LEU A 222 11.91 1.16 12.38
N GLU A 223 11.07 2.13 12.75
CA GLU A 223 11.44 3.31 13.52
C GLU A 223 10.50 3.51 14.72
N SER A 224 11.11 3.61 15.90
CA SER A 224 10.46 3.80 17.20
C SER A 224 11.50 4.35 18.20
N PRO A 225 11.11 4.77 19.41
CA PRO A 225 12.05 5.24 20.43
C PRO A 225 13.15 4.24 20.83
N PHE A 226 12.93 2.94 20.59
CA PHE A 226 13.83 1.84 20.98
C PHE A 226 14.34 1.02 19.79
N MET A 227 13.92 1.34 18.56
CA MET A 227 14.38 0.61 17.38
C MET A 227 14.45 1.52 16.17
N ARG A 228 15.54 1.45 15.40
CA ARG A 228 15.71 2.18 14.16
C ARG A 228 16.41 1.33 13.11
N GLN A 229 15.99 1.42 11.86
CA GLN A 229 16.63 0.84 10.68
C GLN A 229 17.19 1.95 9.78
N SER A 230 18.32 1.70 9.11
CA SER A 230 18.91 2.62 8.12
C SER A 230 19.88 1.88 7.20
N ALA A 231 20.25 2.49 6.06
CA ALA A 231 21.37 2.07 5.22
C ALA A 231 22.51 3.12 5.15
N SER A 232 22.46 4.15 5.98
CA SER A 232 23.43 5.27 5.99
C SER A 232 24.83 4.88 6.49
N GLY A 233 24.94 3.74 7.18
CA GLY A 233 26.15 3.33 7.91
C GLY A 233 26.21 3.85 9.36
N GLU A 234 25.21 4.59 9.82
CA GLU A 234 25.11 5.04 11.21
C GLU A 234 23.65 5.02 11.70
N ILE A 235 23.41 4.44 12.87
CA ILE A 235 22.08 4.37 13.52
C ILE A 235 22.21 4.76 14.98
N GLN A 236 21.39 5.70 15.42
CA GLN A 236 21.31 6.12 16.82
C GLN A 236 19.91 5.89 17.38
N VAL A 237 19.78 5.18 18.50
CA VAL A 237 18.51 4.99 19.23
C VAL A 237 18.79 4.57 20.67
N GLY A 238 17.94 4.97 21.62
CA GLY A 238 18.05 4.55 23.03
C GLY A 238 19.42 4.82 23.70
N GLY A 239 20.11 5.90 23.31
CA GLY A 239 21.45 6.24 23.80
C GLY A 239 22.59 5.37 23.28
N ALA A 240 22.31 4.44 22.35
CA ALA A 240 23.30 3.64 21.65
C ALA A 240 23.50 4.14 20.21
N THR A 241 24.72 3.96 19.70
CA THR A 241 25.10 4.30 18.32
C THR A 241 25.76 3.12 17.64
N LEU A 242 25.17 2.64 16.56
CA LEU A 242 25.76 1.68 15.63
C LEU A 242 26.46 2.44 14.49
N THR A 243 27.68 2.03 14.16
CA THR A 243 28.40 2.42 12.94
C THR A 243 28.80 1.16 12.17
N CYS A 244 28.53 1.12 10.86
CA CYS A 244 28.79 -0.03 10.00
C CYS A 244 29.00 0.39 8.53
N GLY A 245 29.15 -0.57 7.62
CA GLY A 245 29.11 -0.31 6.17
C GLY A 245 27.78 0.32 5.73
N LYS A 246 27.77 0.98 4.57
CA LYS A 246 26.59 1.65 3.98
C LYS A 246 25.62 0.65 3.32
N HIS A 247 25.11 -0.27 4.13
CA HIS A 247 24.13 -1.29 3.76
C HIS A 247 23.02 -1.35 4.82
N PRO A 248 21.87 -2.00 4.53
CA PRO A 248 20.78 -2.11 5.49
C PRO A 248 21.24 -2.68 6.84
N ALA A 249 20.93 -1.95 7.89
CA ALA A 249 21.18 -2.33 9.27
C ALA A 249 20.02 -1.88 10.16
N TRP A 250 19.88 -2.50 11.31
CA TRP A 250 18.95 -2.07 12.35
C TRP A 250 19.61 -2.14 13.73
N LEU A 251 19.16 -1.27 14.63
CA LEU A 251 19.56 -1.22 16.03
C LEU A 251 18.29 -1.20 16.89
N TYR A 252 18.19 -2.14 17.82
CA TYR A 252 17.28 -2.13 18.95
C TYR A 252 18.06 -1.75 20.21
N ALA A 253 17.52 -0.82 20.99
CA ALA A 253 18.13 -0.31 22.22
C ALA A 253 17.07 -0.17 23.31
N ASP A 254 17.21 -1.00 24.34
CA ASP A 254 16.43 -0.94 25.56
C ASP A 254 17.39 -0.75 26.74
N SER A 255 17.55 0.51 27.14
CA SER A 255 18.42 0.88 28.25
C SER A 255 17.92 0.35 29.59
N ASP A 256 16.60 0.20 29.75
CA ASP A 256 16.01 -0.23 31.02
C ASP A 256 16.23 -1.73 31.24
N LEU A 257 16.20 -2.52 30.16
CA LEU A 257 16.52 -3.95 30.22
C LEU A 257 18.01 -4.27 30.10
N GLU A 258 18.85 -3.26 29.82
CA GLU A 258 20.26 -3.41 29.46
C GLU A 258 20.42 -4.40 28.30
N PHE A 259 19.66 -4.17 27.23
CA PHE A 259 19.60 -5.04 26.06
C PHE A 259 19.71 -4.23 24.77
N TYR A 260 20.69 -4.59 23.95
CA TYR A 260 20.94 -3.98 22.65
C TYR A 260 21.14 -5.07 21.61
N ALA A 261 20.45 -4.95 20.48
CA ALA A 261 20.60 -5.90 19.39
C ALA A 261 20.78 -5.13 18.08
N VAL A 262 21.70 -5.60 17.26
CA VAL A 262 21.91 -5.06 15.92
C VAL A 262 21.84 -6.17 14.90
N GLY A 263 21.34 -5.84 13.72
CA GLY A 263 21.49 -6.66 12.53
C GLY A 263 22.13 -5.84 11.43
N TYR A 264 23.06 -6.44 10.71
CA TYR A 264 23.69 -5.87 9.53
C TYR A 264 23.49 -6.83 8.37
N HIS A 265 23.09 -6.30 7.22
CA HIS A 265 22.75 -7.06 6.01
C HIS A 265 23.49 -6.47 4.81
N GLY A 266 24.81 -6.57 4.82
CA GLY A 266 25.66 -6.02 3.78
C GLY A 266 26.88 -6.86 3.47
N GLU A 267 27.73 -6.33 2.59
CA GLU A 267 29.07 -6.85 2.34
C GLU A 267 29.92 -6.73 3.61
N THR A 268 30.99 -7.53 3.71
CA THR A 268 31.89 -7.56 4.87
C THR A 268 32.43 -6.16 5.18
N ALA A 269 32.12 -5.64 6.36
CA ALA A 269 32.54 -4.33 6.83
C ALA A 269 32.83 -4.36 8.34
N PRO A 270 33.65 -3.42 8.86
CA PRO A 270 33.78 -3.25 10.30
C PRO A 270 32.46 -2.73 10.90
N LEU A 271 32.17 -3.15 12.12
CA LEU A 271 30.99 -2.74 12.88
C LEU A 271 31.40 -2.27 14.28
N SER A 272 30.84 -1.15 14.73
CA SER A 272 31.04 -0.61 16.07
C SER A 272 29.70 -0.30 16.72
N LEU A 273 29.43 -0.90 17.88
CA LEU A 273 28.27 -0.59 18.70
C LEU A 273 28.73 0.17 19.95
N ASN A 274 28.47 1.48 19.98
CA ASN A 274 28.70 2.33 21.13
C ASN A 274 27.48 2.27 22.04
N LEU A 275 27.68 1.82 23.27
CA LEU A 275 26.69 1.73 24.33
C LEU A 275 27.01 2.79 25.40
N PRO A 276 26.07 3.15 26.28
CA PRO A 276 26.33 4.08 27.38
C PRO A 276 27.48 3.66 28.31
N ASN A 277 27.81 2.36 28.37
CA ASN A 277 28.77 1.76 29.28
C ASN A 277 30.00 1.14 28.57
N GLY A 278 30.18 1.39 27.27
CA GLY A 278 31.35 0.90 26.52
C GLY A 278 31.08 0.71 25.03
N THR A 279 32.11 0.31 24.29
CA THR A 279 32.02 0.08 22.84
C THR A 279 32.37 -1.35 22.50
N ILE A 280 31.56 -2.01 21.67
CA ILE A 280 31.89 -3.29 21.04
C ILE A 280 32.37 -3.00 19.63
N ARG A 281 33.54 -3.52 19.27
CA ARG A 281 34.06 -3.46 17.90
C ARG A 281 34.20 -4.85 17.32
N VAL A 282 33.64 -5.01 16.13
CA VAL A 282 33.78 -6.18 15.26
C VAL A 282 34.63 -5.75 14.07
N GLU A 283 35.75 -6.42 13.83
CA GLU A 283 36.70 -5.97 12.81
C GLU A 283 36.17 -6.16 11.39
N ALA A 284 35.40 -7.22 11.17
CA ALA A 284 34.79 -7.55 9.90
C ALA A 284 33.57 -8.46 10.11
N MET A 285 32.42 -8.07 9.56
CA MET A 285 31.19 -8.86 9.53
C MET A 285 30.38 -8.50 8.28
N SER A 286 29.82 -9.49 7.60
CA SER A 286 28.84 -9.36 6.53
C SER A 286 27.42 -9.53 7.12
N ALA A 287 26.55 -10.35 6.55
CA ALA A 287 25.22 -10.55 7.12
C ALA A 287 25.30 -11.23 8.51
N GLY A 288 24.66 -10.63 9.51
CA GLY A 288 24.70 -11.16 10.87
C GLY A 288 24.01 -10.29 11.90
N THR A 289 24.00 -10.77 13.14
CA THR A 289 23.48 -10.09 14.32
C THR A 289 24.56 -10.00 15.40
N LEU A 290 24.51 -8.92 16.16
CA LEU A 290 25.26 -8.77 17.41
C LEU A 290 24.26 -8.39 18.49
N VAL A 291 24.28 -9.15 19.59
CA VAL A 291 23.44 -8.92 20.76
C VAL A 291 24.35 -8.64 21.94
N TRP A 292 24.10 -7.53 22.61
CA TRP A 292 24.62 -7.26 23.94
C TRP A 292 23.47 -7.37 24.94
N ASN A 293 23.64 -8.22 25.94
CA ASN A 293 22.66 -8.43 27.00
C ASN A 293 23.40 -8.46 28.34
N ARG A 294 23.29 -7.38 29.12
CA ARG A 294 23.85 -7.27 30.48
C ARG A 294 25.32 -7.71 30.57
N GLY A 295 26.15 -7.20 29.66
CA GLY A 295 27.59 -7.49 29.60
C GLY A 295 27.97 -8.73 28.79
N LYS A 296 27.00 -9.57 28.40
CA LYS A 296 27.25 -10.71 27.51
C LYS A 296 27.13 -10.27 26.05
N VAL A 297 28.13 -10.58 25.24
CA VAL A 297 28.13 -10.35 23.79
C VAL A 297 27.92 -11.68 23.08
N GLU A 298 26.94 -11.72 22.19
CA GLU A 298 26.69 -12.82 21.26
C GLU A 298 26.73 -12.28 19.84
N ILE A 299 27.45 -12.95 18.94
CA ILE A 299 27.56 -12.57 17.54
C ILE A 299 27.25 -13.79 16.69
N GLU A 300 26.28 -13.67 15.80
CA GLU A 300 25.96 -14.66 14.78
C GLU A 300 26.19 -14.03 13.41
N SER A 301 27.04 -14.65 12.59
CA SER A 301 27.31 -14.15 11.24
C SER A 301 27.44 -15.31 10.28
N ILE A 302 27.21 -15.03 8.99
CA ILE A 302 27.55 -15.95 7.91
C ILE A 302 29.07 -16.11 7.76
N ASP A 303 29.87 -15.18 8.29
CA ASP A 303 31.32 -15.24 8.25
C ASP A 303 31.87 -16.16 9.36
N PRO A 304 32.79 -17.09 9.05
CA PRO A 304 33.41 -17.92 10.07
C PRO A 304 34.43 -17.12 10.90
N GLY A 305 34.37 -17.27 12.23
CA GLY A 305 35.44 -16.83 13.13
C GLY A 305 35.52 -15.32 13.38
N VAL A 306 34.38 -14.62 13.31
CA VAL A 306 34.27 -13.17 13.57
C VAL A 306 35.01 -12.77 14.86
N GLN A 307 36.00 -11.89 14.71
CA GLN A 307 36.78 -11.34 15.82
C GLN A 307 36.10 -10.07 16.36
N TRP A 308 35.98 -9.98 17.67
CA TRP A 308 35.42 -8.82 18.33
C TRP A 308 36.15 -8.51 19.64
N LYS A 309 36.07 -7.25 20.06
CA LYS A 309 36.57 -6.80 21.36
C LYS A 309 35.64 -5.76 21.97
N MET A 310 35.56 -5.76 23.30
CA MET A 310 34.92 -4.70 24.07
C MET A 310 35.99 -3.71 24.54
N ILE A 311 35.72 -2.42 24.36
CA ILE A 311 36.55 -1.31 24.82
C ILE A 311 35.71 -0.59 25.88
N GLN A 312 36.18 -0.60 27.13
CA GLN A 312 35.57 0.12 28.24
C GLN A 312 36.03 1.57 28.27
#